data_AF-A0A1H6TNG9-F1
#
_entry.id   AF-A0A1H6TNG9-F1
#
_cell.length_a   1.000
_cell.length_b   1.000
_cell.length_c   1.000
_cell.angle_alpha   90.00
_cell.angle_beta   90.00
_cell.angle_gamma   90.00
#
_symmetry.space_group_name_H-M   'P 1'
#
loop_
_entity.id
_entity.type
_entity.pdbx_description
1 polymer ?
#
loop_
_entity_poly.entity_id
_entity_poly.type
_entity_poly.pdbx_seq_one_letter_code
_entity_poly.pdbx_strand_id
1 'polypeptide(L)' 'MRRAILIGALILSGCASPTVFQDPKTGQVAQCNASTPGIFPIIAQHEIDKCSAAYSKMGWIKQSD' A
#
# COMPACT_ATOMS: atom_id res chain seq x y z
N MET A 1 -2.48 -20.38 -40.18
CA MET A 1 -3.41 -19.51 -39.44
C MET A 1 -4.02 -20.28 -38.28
N ARG A 2 -3.57 -20.07 -37.04
CA ARG A 2 -4.25 -20.50 -35.82
C ARG A 2 -3.93 -19.48 -34.72
N ARG A 3 -4.77 -18.46 -34.63
CA ARG A 3 -4.70 -17.44 -33.58
C ARG A 3 -5.37 -18.04 -32.34
N ALA A 4 -4.58 -18.66 -31.46
CA ALA A 4 -5.03 -18.95 -30.10
C ALA A 4 -4.93 -17.64 -29.31
N ILE A 5 -6.05 -16.93 -29.19
CA ILE A 5 -6.15 -15.76 -28.33
C ILE A 5 -6.20 -16.28 -26.89
N LEU A 6 -5.02 -16.37 -26.26
CA LEU A 6 -4.91 -16.56 -24.82
C LEU A 6 -5.34 -15.26 -24.16
N ILE A 7 -6.62 -15.17 -23.82
CA ILE A 7 -7.18 -14.12 -22.96
C ILE A 7 -6.67 -14.41 -21.55
N GLY A 8 -5.43 -14.00 -21.28
CA GLY A 8 -4.88 -13.95 -19.94
C GLY A 8 -5.66 -12.93 -19.15
N ALA A 9 -6.55 -13.40 -18.26
CA ALA A 9 -7.18 -12.56 -17.26
C ALA A 9 -6.08 -12.04 -16.32
N LEU A 10 -5.56 -10.85 -16.64
CA LEU A 10 -4.81 -10.00 -15.73
C LEU A 10 -5.79 -9.56 -14.63
N ILE A 11 -5.96 -10.41 -13.63
CA ILE A 11 -6.55 -10.03 -12.36
C ILE A 11 -5.54 -9.06 -11.74
N LEU A 12 -5.70 -7.78 -12.04
CA LEU A 12 -5.06 -6.68 -11.31
C LEU A 12 -5.64 -6.70 -9.90
N SER A 13 -5.16 -7.62 -9.07
CA SER A 13 -5.27 -7.51 -7.61
C SER A 13 -4.49 -6.26 -7.22
N GLY A 14 -5.15 -5.12 -7.27
CA GLY A 14 -4.68 -3.87 -6.69
C GLY A 14 -4.68 -4.02 -5.18
N CYS A 15 -3.74 -4.81 -4.66
CA CYS A 15 -3.39 -4.77 -3.25
C CYS A 15 -2.92 -3.34 -3.02
N ALA A 16 -3.65 -2.58 -2.20
CA ALA A 16 -3.12 -1.34 -1.67
C ALA A 16 -1.90 -1.75 -0.84
N SER A 17 -0.71 -1.66 -1.43
CA SER A 17 0.50 -2.17 -0.81
C SER A 17 0.71 -1.44 0.50
N PRO A 18 0.81 -2.16 1.62
CA PRO A 18 0.97 -1.54 2.91
C PRO A 18 2.26 -0.72 2.92
N THR A 19 2.24 0.45 3.55
CA THR A 19 3.44 1.28 3.67
C THR A 19 4.03 1.14 5.06
N VAL A 20 5.32 0.77 5.15
CA VAL A 20 6.02 0.64 6.43
C VAL A 20 6.81 1.91 6.74
N PHE A 21 6.84 2.30 8.01
CA PHE A 21 7.63 3.41 8.54
C PHE A 21 8.51 2.94 9.69
N GLN A 22 9.69 3.54 9.82
CA GLN A 22 10.60 3.30 10.92
C GLN A 22 10.98 4.60 11.62
N ASP A 23 10.96 4.61 12.95
CA ASP A 23 11.50 5.68 13.76
C ASP A 23 13.04 5.60 13.81
N PRO A 24 13.78 6.58 13.27
CA PRO A 24 15.24 6.56 13.32
C PRO A 24 15.80 6.75 14.73
N LYS A 25 15.02 7.25 15.69
CA LYS A 25 15.47 7.51 17.06
C LYS A 25 15.37 6.28 17.97
N THR A 26 14.29 5.51 17.82
CA THR A 26 13.99 4.37 18.70
C THR A 26 14.08 3.01 17.99
N GLY A 27 14.12 3.00 16.65
CA GLY A 27 14.10 1.77 15.85
C GLY A 27 12.73 1.11 15.74
N GLN A 28 11.68 1.72 16.30
CA GLN A 28 10.31 1.20 16.20
C GLN A 28 9.81 1.19 14.75
N VAL A 29 9.01 0.19 14.42
CA VAL A 29 8.43 0.00 13.08
C VAL A 29 6.91 0.06 13.18
N ALA A 30 6.28 0.77 12.24
CA ALA A 30 4.84 0.85 12.12
C ALA A 30 4.41 0.59 10.67
N GLN A 31 3.23 0.03 10.49
CA GLN A 31 2.69 -0.31 9.18
C GLN A 31 1.37 0.41 8.95
N CYS A 32 1.29 1.15 7.85
CA CYS A 32 0.08 1.76 7.34
C CYS A 32 -0.63 0.80 6.40
N ASN A 33 -1.71 0.21 6.91
CA ASN A 33 -2.57 -0.73 6.19
C ASN A 33 -3.93 -0.09 5.94
N ALA A 34 -4.51 -0.32 4.76
CA ALA A 34 -5.93 -0.07 4.55
C ALA A 34 -6.73 -1.14 5.30
N SER A 35 -7.66 -0.72 6.16
CA SER A 35 -8.62 -1.63 6.81
C SER A 35 -9.86 -1.86 5.94
N THR A 36 -10.02 -1.02 4.92
CA THR A 36 -11.11 -1.12 3.95
C THR A 36 -10.92 -2.32 3.02
N PRO A 37 -11.95 -3.19 2.83
CA PRO A 37 -11.90 -4.28 1.86
C PRO A 37 -11.53 -3.77 0.46
N GLY A 38 -10.68 -4.52 -0.26
CA GLY A 38 -10.09 -4.14 -1.56
C GLY A 38 -11.06 -3.86 -2.73
N ILE A 39 -12.37 -3.80 -2.47
CA ILE A 39 -13.41 -3.36 -3.39
C ILE A 39 -13.40 -1.82 -3.52
N PHE A 40 -12.85 -1.09 -2.55
CA PHE A 40 -12.79 0.38 -2.56
C PHE A 40 -11.35 0.91 -2.57
N PRO A 41 -10.67 0.87 -3.74
CA PRO A 41 -9.25 1.23 -3.84
C PRO A 41 -8.96 2.68 -3.45
N ILE A 42 -9.88 3.62 -3.71
CA ILE A 42 -9.70 5.04 -3.36
C ILE A 42 -9.71 5.25 -1.84
N ILE A 43 -10.59 4.55 -1.13
CA ILE A 43 -10.73 4.67 0.33
C ILE A 43 -9.52 4.02 1.02
N ALA A 44 -9.10 2.85 0.53
CA ALA A 44 -7.92 2.15 1.01
C ALA A 44 -6.64 3.00 0.86
N GLN A 45 -6.45 3.67 -0.28
CA GLN A 45 -5.31 4.57 -0.49
C GLN A 45 -5.37 5.78 0.45
N HIS A 46 -6.55 6.38 0.63
CA HIS A 46 -6.70 7.54 1.53
C HIS A 46 -6.39 7.22 3.00
N GLU A 47 -6.71 6.01 3.46
CA GLU A 47 -6.33 5.53 4.80
C GLU A 47 -4.80 5.43 4.94
N ILE A 48 -4.15 4.83 3.95
CA ILE A 48 -2.68 4.71 3.91
C ILE A 48 -2.03 6.09 3.85
N ASP A 49 -2.55 7.01 3.04
CA ASP A 49 -2.03 8.37 2.91
C ASP A 49 -2.14 9.17 4.22
N LYS A 50 -3.28 9.08 4.91
CA LYS A 50 -3.46 9.72 6.23
C LYS A 50 -2.49 9.18 7.27
N CYS A 51 -2.35 7.85 7.32
CA CYS A 51 -1.40 7.19 8.21
C CYS A 51 0.05 7.60 7.89
N SER A 52 0.42 7.56 6.61
CA SER A 52 1.72 7.97 6.07
C SER A 52 2.05 9.43 6.42
N ALA A 53 1.08 10.33 6.30
CA ALA A 53 1.25 11.74 6.66
C ALA A 53 1.48 11.92 8.18
N ALA A 54 0.84 11.11 9.03
CA ALA A 54 1.06 11.17 10.47
C ALA A 54 2.48 10.74 10.84
N TYR A 55 2.97 9.60 10.32
CA TYR A 55 4.33 9.13 10.57
C TYR A 55 5.39 10.07 9.98
N SER A 56 5.14 10.63 8.80
CA SER A 56 6.02 11.63 8.19
C SER A 56 6.13 12.89 9.06
N LYS A 57 5.02 13.37 9.64
CA LYS A 57 5.03 14.50 10.60
C LYS A 57 5.76 14.18 11.90
N MET A 58 5.79 12.92 12.31
CA MET A 58 6.58 12.45 13.47
C MET A 58 8.08 12.32 13.15
N GLY A 59 8.49 12.53 11.89
CA GLY A 59 9.88 12.40 11.45
C GLY A 59 10.31 10.95 11.23
N TRP A 60 9.37 10.03 11.09
CA TRP A 60 9.65 8.63 10.78
C TRP A 60 9.99 8.50 9.29
N ILE A 61 10.84 7.53 8.96
CA ILE A 61 11.34 7.30 7.60
C ILE A 61 10.52 6.18 6.97
N LYS A 62 9.92 6.47 5.80
CA LYS A 62 9.23 5.46 4.99
C LYS A 62 10.24 4.40 4.54
N GLN A 63 9.97 3.15 4.86
CA GLN A 63 10.68 2.00 4.34
C GLN A 63 10.03 1.67 2.99
N SER A 64 10.77 1.83 1.90
CA SER A 64 10.36 1.35 0.58
C SER A 64 10.56 -0.16 0.51
N ASP A 65 9.49 -0.90 0.24
CA ASP A 65 9.57 -2.27 -0.29
C ASP A 65 10.27 -2.27 -1.66
#